data_AF-A0A9D4BJ63-F1
#
_entry.id   AF-A0A9D4BJ63-F1
#
_cell.length_a   1.000
_cell.length_b   1.000
_cell.length_c   1.000
_cell.angle_alpha   90.00
_cell.angle_beta   90.00
_cell.angle_gamma   90.00
#
_symmetry.space_group_name_H-M   'P 1'
#
loop_
_entity.id
_entity.type
_entity.pdbx_description
1 polymer ?
#
loop_
_entity_poly.entity_id
_entity_poly.type
_entity_poly.pdbx_seq_one_letter_code
_entity_poly.pdbx_strand_id
1 'polypeptide(L)'
;MKPLMKSCEVTLTNSFAGMRKGRKPGSVATDVTIANLAIADKYHFPVLQEMCMEELVANDNPFSGKVIADNVDLSEHVKRQVLERKLEKVNMALARERRINTEREQPRDSKGGKIWKK
;
A
#
# COMPACT_ATOMS: atom_id res chain seq x y z
N MET A 1 -5.81 7.04 28.02
CA MET A 1 -6.82 7.34 26.98
C MET A 1 -8.21 7.30 27.62
N LYS A 2 -9.07 8.30 27.38
CA LYS A 2 -10.41 8.37 28.01
C LYS A 2 -11.31 7.23 27.48
N PRO A 3 -12.19 6.61 28.30
CA PRO A 3 -13.01 5.46 27.89
C PRO A 3 -13.83 5.68 26.61
N LEU A 4 -14.37 6.89 26.42
CA LEU A 4 -15.13 7.28 25.22
C LEU A 4 -14.28 7.19 23.94
N MET A 5 -13.03 7.65 23.98
CA MET A 5 -12.15 7.62 22.79
C MET A 5 -11.82 6.20 22.36
N LYS A 6 -11.62 5.30 23.32
CA LYS A 6 -11.38 3.88 23.04
C LYS A 6 -12.60 3.23 22.40
N SER A 7 -13.80 3.57 22.85
CA SER A 7 -15.05 3.09 22.22
C SER A 7 -15.18 3.62 20.79
N CYS A 8 -14.87 4.90 20.55
CA CYS A 8 -14.91 5.48 19.21
C CYS A 8 -13.94 4.78 18.25
N GLU A 9 -12.70 4.53 18.68
CA GLU A 9 -11.70 3.80 17.89
C GLU A 9 -12.24 2.44 17.46
N VAL A 10 -12.78 1.66 18.39
CA VAL A 10 -13.33 0.32 18.11
C VAL A 10 -14.48 0.39 17.11
N THR A 11 -15.42 1.32 17.30
CA THR A 11 -16.58 1.47 16.40
C THR A 11 -16.15 1.84 14.99
N LEU A 12 -15.26 2.83 14.84
CA LEU A 12 -14.78 3.27 13.52
C LEU A 12 -13.96 2.17 12.83
N THR A 13 -13.08 1.52 13.57
CA THR A 13 -12.28 0.38 13.07
C THR A 13 -13.18 -0.74 12.56
N ASN A 14 -14.19 -1.13 13.33
CA ASN A 14 -15.14 -2.17 12.93
C ASN A 14 -15.98 -1.77 11.72
N SER A 15 -16.38 -0.50 11.64
CA SER A 15 -17.12 0.03 10.49
C SER A 15 -16.27 -0.06 9.21
N PHE A 16 -15.03 0.42 9.27
CA PHE A 16 -14.09 0.37 8.15
C PHE A 16 -13.73 -1.07 7.76
N ALA A 17 -13.52 -1.95 8.75
CA ALA A 17 -13.34 -3.39 8.53
C ALA A 17 -14.55 -4.02 7.81
N GLY A 18 -15.77 -3.60 8.17
CA GLY A 18 -17.00 -4.01 7.50
C GLY A 18 -17.02 -3.63 6.01
N MET A 19 -16.48 -2.46 5.64
CA MET A 19 -16.36 -2.04 4.24
C MET A 19 -15.35 -2.88 3.46
N ARG A 20 -14.27 -3.34 4.11
CA ARG A 20 -13.25 -4.23 3.52
C ARG A 20 -13.74 -5.68 3.39
N LYS A 21 -14.75 -6.10 4.16
CA LYS A 21 -15.15 -7.50 4.28
C LYS A 21 -15.51 -8.11 2.91
N GLY A 22 -14.80 -9.18 2.55
CA GLY A 22 -15.01 -9.91 1.28
C GLY A 22 -14.46 -9.19 0.05
N ARG A 23 -13.73 -8.08 0.21
CA ARG A 23 -13.11 -7.34 -0.88
C ARG A 23 -11.59 -7.43 -0.81
N LYS A 24 -10.93 -7.20 -1.96
CA LYS A 24 -9.47 -7.09 -2.01
C LYS A 24 -9.01 -5.77 -1.36
N PRO A 25 -7.84 -5.73 -0.70
CA PRO A 25 -7.24 -4.48 -0.27
C PRO A 25 -7.09 -3.50 -1.44
N GLY A 26 -7.37 -2.22 -1.18
CA GLY A 26 -7.36 -1.15 -2.18
C GLY A 26 -8.69 -0.96 -2.93
N SER A 27 -9.76 -1.64 -2.50
CA SER A 27 -11.09 -1.57 -3.12
C SER A 27 -12.04 -0.58 -2.45
N VAL A 28 -11.74 -0.14 -1.24
CA VAL A 28 -12.47 0.94 -0.59
C VAL A 28 -12.15 2.25 -1.30
N ALA A 29 -13.17 3.08 -1.49
CA ALA A 29 -13.04 4.34 -2.20
C ALA A 29 -12.00 5.24 -1.50
N THR A 30 -11.13 5.87 -2.30
CA THR A 30 -9.96 6.61 -1.80
C THR A 30 -10.36 7.76 -0.88
N ASP A 31 -11.44 8.46 -1.20
CA ASP A 31 -12.03 9.53 -0.39
C ASP A 31 -12.48 9.04 0.99
N VAL A 32 -13.19 7.90 1.05
CA VAL A 32 -13.63 7.27 2.30
C VAL A 32 -12.42 6.88 3.15
N THR A 33 -11.40 6.27 2.52
CA THR A 33 -10.19 5.86 3.23
C THR A 33 -9.42 7.06 3.76
N ILE A 34 -9.29 8.14 3.00
CA ILE A 34 -8.61 9.38 3.44
C ILE A 34 -9.38 10.04 4.59
N ALA A 35 -10.71 10.10 4.53
CA ALA A 35 -11.51 10.65 5.62
C ALA A 35 -11.31 9.88 6.93
N ASN A 36 -11.30 8.54 6.86
CA ASN A 36 -11.03 7.70 8.04
C ASN A 36 -9.58 7.84 8.53
N LEU A 37 -8.62 7.96 7.61
CA LEU A 37 -7.22 8.19 7.96
C LEU A 37 -7.02 9.54 8.66
N ALA A 38 -7.69 10.61 8.22
CA ALA A 38 -7.63 11.92 8.87
C ALA A 38 -8.20 11.88 10.29
N ILE A 39 -9.28 11.14 10.51
CA ILE A 39 -9.82 10.89 11.86
C ILE A 39 -8.79 10.11 12.69
N ALA A 40 -8.21 9.05 12.13
CA ALA A 40 -7.25 8.21 12.83
C ALA A 40 -5.97 8.97 13.22
N ASP A 41 -5.47 9.83 12.34
CA ASP A 41 -4.32 10.69 12.58
C ASP A 41 -4.61 11.71 13.70
N LYS A 42 -5.72 12.45 13.57
CA LYS A 42 -6.12 13.49 14.54
C LYS A 42 -6.33 12.97 15.96
N TYR A 43 -6.89 11.77 16.09
CA TYR A 43 -7.22 11.19 17.40
C TYR A 43 -6.28 10.08 17.85
N HIS A 44 -5.22 9.81 17.08
CA HIS A 44 -4.25 8.75 17.32
C HIS A 44 -4.90 7.38 17.53
N PHE A 45 -5.66 6.94 16.52
CA PHE A 45 -6.27 5.60 16.47
C PHE A 45 -5.38 4.66 15.63
N PRO A 46 -4.36 4.01 16.23
CA PRO A 46 -3.33 3.29 15.49
C PRO A 46 -3.89 2.16 14.62
N VAL A 47 -4.92 1.44 15.10
CA VAL A 47 -5.49 0.30 14.35
C VAL A 47 -6.19 0.78 13.08
N LEU A 48 -7.02 1.82 13.21
CA LEU A 48 -7.71 2.42 12.06
C LEU A 48 -6.71 3.04 11.08
N GLN A 49 -5.68 3.71 11.60
CA GLN A 49 -4.62 4.31 10.79
C GLN A 49 -3.93 3.26 9.93
N GLU A 50 -3.44 2.17 10.52
CA GLU A 50 -2.74 1.10 9.78
C GLU A 50 -3.67 0.48 8.73
N MET A 51 -4.93 0.20 9.08
CA MET A 51 -5.91 -0.33 8.13
C MET A 51 -6.15 0.60 6.94
N CYS A 52 -6.23 1.91 7.17
CA CYS A 52 -6.40 2.88 6.09
C CYS A 52 -5.14 3.00 5.23
N MET A 53 -3.95 2.96 5.85
CA MET A 53 -2.68 3.00 5.13
C MET A 53 -2.51 1.79 4.21
N GLU A 54 -2.80 0.58 4.70
CA GLU A 54 -2.81 -0.65 3.89
C GLU A 54 -3.70 -0.50 2.66
N GLU A 55 -4.91 0.02 2.87
CA GLU A 55 -5.91 0.20 1.82
C GLU A 55 -5.43 1.22 0.77
N LEU A 56 -4.83 2.34 1.20
CA LEU A 56 -4.26 3.33 0.28
C LEU A 56 -3.06 2.78 -0.49
N VAL A 57 -2.15 2.07 0.17
CA VAL A 57 -0.95 1.48 -0.47
C VAL A 57 -1.34 0.40 -1.48
N ALA A 58 -2.35 -0.41 -1.14
CA ALA A 58 -2.87 -1.44 -2.02
C ALA A 58 -3.63 -0.86 -3.22
N ASN A 59 -4.23 0.33 -3.09
CA ASN A 59 -4.98 0.98 -4.16
C ASN A 59 -4.08 1.30 -5.37
N ASP A 60 -4.48 0.80 -6.54
CA ASP A 60 -3.75 0.93 -7.80
C ASP A 60 -4.08 2.22 -8.57
N ASN A 61 -4.93 3.09 -8.02
CA ASN A 61 -5.20 4.40 -8.60
C ASN A 61 -3.91 5.25 -8.63
N PRO A 62 -3.40 5.65 -9.82
CA PRO A 62 -2.16 6.41 -9.94
C PRO A 62 -2.25 7.82 -9.33
N PHE A 63 -3.46 8.38 -9.20
CA PHE A 63 -3.68 9.71 -8.65
C PHE A 63 -3.77 9.72 -7.13
N SER A 64 -3.91 8.56 -6.48
CA SER A 64 -4.09 8.46 -5.03
C SER A 64 -2.96 9.11 -4.24
N GLY A 65 -1.71 9.01 -4.71
CA GLY A 65 -0.56 9.67 -4.08
C GLY A 65 -0.69 11.20 -4.06
N LYS A 66 -1.15 11.79 -5.16
CA LYS A 66 -1.38 13.23 -5.25
C LYS A 66 -2.50 13.67 -4.30
N VAL A 67 -3.61 12.93 -4.28
CA VAL A 67 -4.75 13.22 -3.40
C VAL A 67 -4.33 13.21 -1.92
N ILE A 68 -3.45 12.28 -1.52
CA ILE A 68 -2.91 12.23 -0.16
C ILE A 68 -2.01 13.44 0.13
N ALA A 69 -1.11 13.79 -0.80
CA ALA A 69 -0.20 14.92 -0.65
C ALA A 69 -0.95 16.25 -0.48
N ASP A 70 -1.98 16.46 -1.30
CA ASP A 70 -2.79 17.68 -1.36
C ASP A 70 -3.82 17.76 -0.21
N ASN A 71 -4.03 16.69 0.57
CA ASN A 71 -5.02 16.70 1.64
C ASN A 71 -4.58 17.59 2.81
N VAL A 72 -5.43 18.52 3.23
CA VAL A 72 -5.10 19.50 4.28
C VAL A 72 -5.33 19.00 5.71
N ASP A 73 -6.12 17.93 5.88
CA ASP A 73 -6.50 17.40 7.18
C ASP A 73 -5.51 16.34 7.71
N LEU A 74 -4.70 15.76 6.83
CA LEU A 74 -3.64 14.83 7.18
C LEU A 74 -2.36 15.55 7.62
N SER A 75 -1.74 15.06 8.68
CA SER A 75 -0.40 15.49 9.07
C SER A 75 0.64 15.13 8.02
N GLU A 76 1.67 15.97 7.88
CA GLU A 76 2.79 15.73 6.97
C GLU A 76 3.51 14.40 7.27
N HIS A 77 3.48 13.96 8.53
CA HIS A 77 4.03 12.67 8.95
C HIS A 77 3.25 11.50 8.32
N VAL A 78 1.93 11.49 8.44
CA VAL A 78 1.08 10.44 7.87
C VAL A 78 1.13 10.44 6.35
N LYS A 79 1.12 11.62 5.71
CA LYS A 79 1.30 11.74 4.26
C LYS A 79 2.60 11.06 3.81
N ARG A 80 3.72 11.42 4.48
CA ARG A 80 5.04 10.85 4.17
C ARG A 80 5.02 9.33 4.30
N GLN A 81 4.49 8.79 5.40
CA GLN A 81 4.44 7.34 5.61
C GLN A 81 3.69 6.61 4.48
N VAL A 82 2.54 7.11 4.05
CA VAL A 82 1.78 6.46 2.97
C VAL A 82 2.53 6.53 1.65
N LEU A 83 3.14 7.68 1.33
CA LEU A 83 3.90 7.88 0.11
C LEU A 83 5.17 7.03 0.06
N GLU A 84 5.89 6.90 1.17
CA GLU A 84 7.06 6.03 1.28
C GLU A 84 6.71 4.56 1.05
N ARG A 85 5.64 4.06 1.69
CA ARG A 85 5.16 2.69 1.47
C ARG A 85 4.70 2.44 0.03
N LYS A 86 4.04 3.42 -0.59
CA LYS A 86 3.69 3.36 -2.02
C LYS A 86 4.92 3.31 -2.91
N LEU A 87 5.92 4.16 -2.65
CA LEU A 87 7.18 4.18 -3.39
C LEU A 87 7.91 2.83 -3.26
N GLU A 88 7.91 2.24 -2.07
CA GLU A 88 8.49 0.91 -1.85
C GLU A 88 7.78 -0.17 -2.67
N LYS A 89 6.43 -0.19 -2.69
CA LYS A 89 5.64 -1.11 -3.53
C LYS A 89 6.03 -0.99 -5.01
N VAL A 90 6.17 0.23 -5.52
CA VAL A 90 6.58 0.51 -6.91
C VAL A 90 8.01 0.05 -7.17
N ASN A 91 8.95 0.37 -6.27
CA ASN A 91 10.35 -0.05 -6.39
C ASN A 91 10.50 -1.58 -6.41
N MET A 92 9.73 -2.30 -5.59
CA MET A 92 9.69 -3.75 -5.61
C MET A 92 9.12 -4.31 -6.92
N ALA A 93 8.07 -3.68 -7.47
CA ALA A 93 7.53 -4.07 -8.77
C ALA A 93 8.55 -3.87 -9.89
N LEU A 94 9.20 -2.71 -9.91
CA LEU A 94 10.26 -2.39 -10.88
C LEU A 94 11.45 -3.35 -10.78
N ALA A 95 11.86 -3.71 -9.56
CA ALA A 95 12.93 -4.69 -9.35
C ALA A 95 12.55 -6.08 -9.87
N ARG A 96 11.29 -6.51 -9.72
CA ARG A 96 10.78 -7.77 -10.28
C ARG A 96 10.80 -7.74 -11.81
N GLU A 97 10.34 -6.66 -12.42
CA GLU A 97 10.36 -6.51 -13.89
C GLU A 97 11.77 -6.55 -14.46
N ARG A 98 12.72 -5.85 -13.82
CA ARG A 98 14.14 -5.88 -14.22
C ARG A 98 14.71 -7.30 -14.22
N ARG A 99 14.43 -8.09 -13.16
CA ARG A 99 14.87 -9.49 -13.10
C ARG A 99 14.30 -10.34 -14.23
N ILE A 100 12.99 -10.22 -14.49
CA ILE A 100 12.32 -10.94 -15.57
C ILE A 100 12.92 -10.56 -16.93
N ASN A 101 13.26 -9.30 -17.16
CA ASN A 101 13.87 -8.86 -18.41
C ASN A 101 15.29 -9.41 -18.56
N THR A 102 16.11 -9.40 -17.51
CA THR A 102 17.46 -10.01 -17.55
C THR A 102 17.41 -11.52 -17.80
N GLU A 103 16.41 -12.23 -17.25
CA GLU A 103 16.19 -13.66 -17.52
C GLU A 103 15.73 -13.94 -18.96
N ARG A 104 14.95 -13.03 -19.56
CA ARG A 104 14.52 -13.12 -20.96
C ARG A 104 15.64 -12.78 -21.95
N GLU A 105 16.55 -11.89 -21.58
CA GLU A 105 17.67 -11.45 -22.41
C GLU A 105 18.88 -12.40 -22.35
N GLN A 106 18.91 -13.38 -21.43
CA GLN A 106 19.93 -14.45 -21.49
C GLN A 106 19.66 -15.37 -22.69
N PRO A 107 20.54 -15.41 -23.71
CA PRO A 107 20.43 -16.41 -24.76
C PRO A 107 20.63 -17.80 -24.13
N ARG A 108 19.82 -18.77 -24.57
CA ARG A 108 19.96 -20.21 -24.25
C ARG A 108 21.22 -20.84 -24.86
N ASP A 109 22.32 -20.10 -24.92
CA ASP A 109 23.60 -20.57 -25.44
C ASP A 109 24.44 -21.16 -24.31
N SER A 110 23.96 -22.30 -23.81
CA SER A 110 24.79 -23.28 -23.12
C SER A 110 24.47 -24.68 -23.65
N LYS A 111 24.47 -24.82 -24.98
CA LYS A 111 24.85 -26.06 -25.67
C LYS A 111 26.26 -25.91 -26.23
N GLY A 112 27.23 -25.72 -25.34
CA GLY A 112 28.65 -25.87 -25.66
C GLY A 112 29.01 -27.35 -25.70
N GLY A 113 29.23 -27.90 -26.90
CA GLY A 113 29.40 -29.32 -27.16
C GLY A 113 30.58 -29.96 -26.43
N LYS A 114 30.37 -31.19 -25.95
CA LYS A 114 31.47 -32.10 -25.61
C LYS A 114 31.81 -32.96 -26.82
N ILE A 115 32.89 -32.52 -27.44
CA ILE A 115 33.84 -33.17 -28.35
C ILE A 115 33.83 -34.71 -28.19
N TRP A 116 33.53 -35.43 -29.28
CA TRP A 116 33.84 -36.85 -29.42
C TRP A 116 35.36 -36.99 -29.60
N LYS A 117 36.07 -37.54 -28.62
CA LYS A 117 37.44 -38.01 -28.82
C LYS A 117 37.38 -39.43 -29.40
N LYS A 118 38.00 -39.59 -30.57
CA LYS A 118 38.34 -40.89 -31.17
C LYS A 118 39.42 -41.59 -30.36
#